data_AF-A0A485L1J4-F1
#
_entry.id   AF-A0A485L1J4-F1
#
_cell.length_a   1.000
_cell.length_b   1.000
_cell.length_c   1.000
_cell.angle_alpha   90.00
_cell.angle_beta   90.00
_cell.angle_gamma   90.00
#
_symmetry.space_group_name_H-M   'P 1'
#
loop_
_entity.id
_entity.type
_entity.pdbx_description
1 polymer ?
#
loop_
_entity_poly.entity_id
_entity_poly.type
_entity_poly.pdbx_seq_one_letter_code
_entity_poly.pdbx_strand_id
1 'polypeptide(L)'
;METPASRSMIHGLSFPTDLLFNLDAVRKHCTIGLTTHQACLAMLKGRIQLEQYYAAELARLADQFKVDADPSNGDAEGSSPRGSPSSGERAASTLHEALSRLKAQYMNTSVQHKALAANLDDEVYRPMDTLYKTLAKKESKLTVCTSRVRKQTKAFEDHYRKQHAKFDKHFREAAVTYAQAMDVGIAPEIIHYQYVSSPVHDVVKAADTTTNKGPAPDATIEVTGPATAHITISDIKIRHRSNSMTSLGSAGASRGGLDGAKLVSWLLPSEQQKKDNLLLQSVKCIENAEVARRECRHAWLGFEEARIALFRSIQSILNDYQQMAEYKIANLTTSLRKHVIFESASLANGQYDWQMLAGVMEAVDADADLRHFILHHQRLVHPDMTVNDLCRSETLPLPPLAKAVEMTDITARRFPVDTRGNPTAVFGWLATRPPPSSSSGVDDDTSLPLVASSVTSQALLAALELHVDVLDAHGATEKPEGVADDGKDRSDDANGRQSNDDADPTTVPPTTHATIGLEDQC
;
A
#
# COMPACT_ATOMS: atom_id res chain seq x y z
N MET A 1 2.48 -14.21 -24.81
CA MET A 1 3.23 -15.03 -23.84
C MET A 1 4.63 -14.44 -23.76
N GLU A 2 4.79 -13.41 -22.94
CA GLU A 2 6.10 -12.80 -22.70
C GLU A 2 6.87 -13.68 -21.72
N THR A 3 8.09 -14.04 -22.10
CA THR A 3 9.06 -14.69 -21.23
C THR A 3 9.33 -13.78 -20.03
N PRO A 4 9.28 -14.28 -18.79
CA PRO A 4 9.58 -13.47 -17.62
C PRO A 4 11.03 -13.00 -17.73
N ALA A 5 11.20 -11.68 -17.88
CA ALA A 5 12.48 -11.01 -17.91
C ALA A 5 13.38 -11.58 -16.81
N SER A 6 14.56 -12.04 -17.22
CA SER A 6 15.65 -12.53 -16.40
C SER A 6 15.86 -11.56 -15.22
N ARG A 7 15.31 -11.90 -14.05
CA ARG A 7 15.41 -11.08 -12.85
C ARG A 7 16.89 -10.92 -12.51
N SER A 8 17.38 -9.68 -12.55
CA SER A 8 18.68 -9.34 -12.01
C SER A 8 18.61 -9.48 -10.48
N MET A 9 18.82 -10.70 -9.97
CA MET A 9 19.45 -10.81 -8.67
C MET A 9 20.79 -10.08 -8.81
N ILE A 10 21.11 -9.15 -7.90
CA ILE A 10 22.45 -8.57 -7.85
C ILE A 10 23.38 -9.72 -7.48
N HIS A 11 23.97 -10.37 -8.50
CA HIS A 11 24.88 -11.48 -8.32
C HIS A 11 26.05 -11.02 -7.44
N GLY A 12 26.15 -11.58 -6.23
CA GLY A 12 27.24 -11.30 -5.29
C GLY A 12 26.84 -10.58 -4.01
N LEU A 13 25.61 -10.08 -3.86
CA LEU A 13 25.11 -9.55 -2.59
C LEU A 13 24.26 -10.62 -1.88
N SER A 14 24.92 -11.58 -1.23
CA SER A 14 24.26 -12.42 -0.22
C SER A 14 24.14 -11.65 1.09
N PHE A 15 23.12 -11.96 1.90
CA PHE A 15 22.98 -11.40 3.24
C PHE A 15 24.31 -11.52 4.00
N PRO A 16 24.89 -10.42 4.52
CA PRO A 16 26.02 -10.51 5.43
C PRO A 16 25.62 -11.40 6.62
N THR A 17 26.53 -12.30 7.01
CA THR A 17 26.34 -13.24 8.13
C THR A 17 25.90 -12.55 9.43
N ASP A 18 26.19 -11.27 9.57
CA ASP A 18 25.79 -10.42 10.70
C ASP A 18 24.26 -10.31 10.88
N LEU A 19 23.49 -10.47 9.80
CA LEU A 19 22.02 -10.42 9.84
C LEU A 19 21.37 -11.74 10.29
N LEU A 20 22.13 -12.84 10.42
CA LEU A 20 21.63 -14.09 11.02
C LEU A 20 21.10 -13.88 12.43
N PHE A 21 21.67 -12.91 13.15
CA PHE A 21 21.28 -12.55 14.51
C PHE A 21 20.15 -11.50 14.56
N ASN A 22 19.82 -10.87 13.42
CA ASN A 22 18.86 -9.76 13.37
C ASN A 22 17.62 -10.05 12.53
N LEU A 23 17.20 -11.33 12.48
CA LEU A 23 16.01 -11.77 11.74
C LEU A 23 14.73 -11.02 12.14
N ASP A 24 14.60 -10.64 13.41
CA ASP A 24 13.43 -9.92 13.89
C ASP A 24 13.38 -8.47 13.35
N ALA A 25 14.51 -7.82 13.13
CA ALA A 25 14.55 -6.52 12.45
C ALA A 25 14.17 -6.64 10.96
N VAL A 26 14.66 -7.68 10.28
CA VAL A 26 14.28 -7.95 8.87
C VAL A 26 12.78 -8.19 8.74
N ARG A 27 12.21 -9.00 9.65
CA ARG A 27 10.77 -9.22 9.73
C ARG A 27 10.02 -7.91 9.98
N LYS A 28 10.43 -7.12 10.97
CA LYS A 28 9.83 -5.81 11.28
C LYS A 28 9.85 -4.88 10.07
N HIS A 29 10.97 -4.81 9.36
CA HIS A 29 11.09 -4.02 8.14
C HIS A 29 10.16 -4.52 7.02
N CYS A 30 10.02 -5.84 6.87
CA CYS A 30 9.07 -6.43 5.93
C CYS A 30 7.63 -6.04 6.28
N THR A 31 7.24 -6.12 7.56
CA THR A 31 5.91 -5.72 8.05
C THR A 31 5.63 -4.24 7.77
N ILE A 32 6.55 -3.34 8.11
CA ILE A 32 6.44 -1.90 7.81
C ILE A 32 6.23 -1.71 6.31
N GLY A 33 7.04 -2.38 5.50
CA GLY A 33 6.96 -2.29 4.06
C GLY A 33 5.65 -2.85 3.45
N LEU A 34 4.94 -3.75 4.13
CA LEU A 34 3.60 -4.20 3.75
C LEU A 34 2.54 -3.19 4.18
N THR A 35 2.68 -2.59 5.36
CA THR A 35 1.81 -1.50 5.82
C THR A 35 1.87 -0.31 4.88
N THR A 36 3.06 0.10 4.43
CA THR A 36 3.21 1.17 3.43
C THR A 36 2.54 0.80 2.11
N HIS A 37 2.68 -0.45 1.64
CA HIS A 37 1.99 -0.91 0.43
C HIS A 37 0.46 -0.81 0.58
N GLN A 38 -0.08 -1.25 1.71
CA GLN A 38 -1.52 -1.14 2.00
C GLN A 38 -1.99 0.32 2.03
N ALA A 39 -1.20 1.24 2.59
CA ALA A 39 -1.50 2.67 2.56
C ALA A 39 -1.53 3.21 1.12
N CYS A 40 -0.60 2.82 0.26
CA CYS A 40 -0.62 3.17 -1.16
C CYS A 40 -1.88 2.67 -1.87
N LEU A 41 -2.34 1.44 -1.58
CA LEU A 41 -3.60 0.92 -2.12
C LEU A 41 -4.81 1.74 -1.68
N ALA A 42 -4.86 2.17 -0.43
CA ALA A 42 -5.92 3.02 0.07
C ALA A 42 -5.95 4.38 -0.65
N MET A 43 -4.79 4.99 -0.87
CA MET A 43 -4.68 6.25 -1.63
C MET A 43 -5.14 6.08 -3.09
N LEU A 44 -4.68 5.03 -3.78
CA LEU A 44 -5.08 4.75 -5.16
C LEU A 44 -6.58 4.52 -5.29
N LYS A 45 -7.17 3.78 -4.35
CA LYS A 45 -8.61 3.57 -4.32
C LYS A 45 -9.38 4.88 -4.13
N GLY A 46 -8.90 5.74 -3.23
CA GLY A 46 -9.47 7.08 -3.04
C GLY A 46 -9.37 7.94 -4.30
N ARG A 47 -8.23 7.91 -5.00
CA ARG A 47 -8.03 8.61 -6.29
C ARG A 47 -9.03 8.11 -7.34
N ILE A 48 -9.17 6.80 -7.52
CA ILE A 48 -10.12 6.21 -8.49
C ILE A 48 -11.56 6.68 -8.20
N GLN A 49 -11.97 6.68 -6.92
CA GLN A 49 -13.30 7.14 -6.51
C GLN A 49 -13.50 8.63 -6.79
N LEU A 50 -12.48 9.45 -6.55
CA LEU A 50 -12.51 10.88 -6.83
C LEU A 50 -12.70 11.14 -8.33
N GLU A 51 -11.97 10.43 -9.19
CA GLU A 51 -12.10 10.56 -10.65
C GLU A 51 -13.50 10.17 -11.13
N GLN A 52 -14.07 9.09 -10.59
CA GLN A 52 -15.44 8.67 -10.91
C GLN A 52 -16.47 9.71 -10.48
N TYR A 53 -16.31 10.27 -9.28
CA TYR A 53 -17.19 11.31 -8.76
C TYR A 53 -17.10 12.58 -9.60
N TYR A 54 -15.89 13.04 -9.89
CA TYR A 54 -15.67 14.23 -10.71
C TYR A 54 -16.26 14.07 -12.11
N ALA A 55 -16.06 12.90 -12.73
CA ALA A 55 -16.68 12.59 -14.01
C ALA A 55 -18.21 12.63 -13.96
N ALA A 56 -18.82 12.10 -12.89
CA ALA A 56 -20.27 12.11 -12.72
C ALA A 56 -20.81 13.55 -12.60
N GLU A 57 -20.13 14.41 -11.84
CA GLU A 57 -20.50 15.81 -11.69
C GLU A 57 -20.37 16.60 -13.00
N LEU A 58 -19.32 16.36 -13.79
CA LEU A 58 -19.17 16.98 -15.12
C LEU A 58 -20.32 16.60 -16.07
N ALA A 59 -20.72 15.33 -16.08
CA ALA A 59 -21.86 14.88 -16.88
C ALA A 59 -23.16 15.54 -16.42
N ARG A 60 -23.37 15.60 -15.09
CA ARG A 60 -24.54 16.27 -14.49
C ARG A 60 -24.60 17.74 -14.86
N LEU A 61 -23.47 18.45 -14.82
CA LEU A 61 -23.39 19.87 -15.22
C LEU A 61 -23.74 20.04 -16.70
N ALA A 62 -23.22 19.18 -17.58
CA ALA A 62 -23.55 19.22 -19.00
C ALA A 62 -25.04 18.96 -19.26
N ASP A 63 -25.66 18.03 -18.53
CA ASP A 63 -27.09 17.73 -18.64
C ASP A 63 -27.97 18.88 -18.14
N GLN A 64 -27.54 19.56 -17.07
CA GLN A 64 -28.23 20.75 -16.55
C GLN A 64 -28.12 21.95 -17.49
N PHE A 65 -27.08 21.99 -18.32
CA PHE A 65 -26.89 23.02 -19.33
C PHE A 65 -27.91 22.81 -20.46
N LYS A 66 -29.07 23.45 -20.32
CA LYS A 66 -30.13 23.51 -21.34
C LYS A 66 -29.76 24.52 -22.41
N VAL A 67 -28.88 24.12 -23.31
CA VAL A 67 -28.80 24.74 -24.63
C VAL A 67 -29.91 24.07 -25.41
N ASP A 68 -31.05 24.75 -25.52
CA ASP A 68 -32.22 24.21 -26.22
C ASP A 68 -31.77 23.75 -27.60
N ALA A 69 -31.78 22.42 -27.79
CA ALA A 69 -31.43 21.78 -29.04
C ALA A 69 -32.59 22.07 -30.00
N ASP A 70 -32.45 23.18 -30.72
CA ASP A 70 -33.28 23.63 -31.82
C ASP A 70 -34.80 23.44 -31.61
N PRO A 71 -35.58 24.50 -31.30
CA PRO A 71 -37.02 24.39 -31.05
C PRO A 71 -37.84 23.87 -32.26
N SER A 72 -37.20 23.55 -33.39
CA SER A 72 -37.82 22.92 -34.56
C SER A 72 -38.14 21.43 -34.41
N ASN A 73 -37.61 20.73 -33.40
CA ASN A 73 -37.95 19.32 -33.15
C ASN A 73 -39.13 19.14 -32.19
N GLY A 74 -39.84 20.21 -31.84
CA GLY A 74 -41.13 20.10 -31.18
C GLY A 74 -42.16 19.51 -32.15
N ASP A 75 -42.34 18.20 -32.09
CA ASP A 75 -43.44 17.37 -32.59
C ASP A 75 -44.60 18.14 -33.24
N ALA A 76 -44.37 18.64 -34.46
CA ALA A 76 -45.45 18.91 -35.40
C ALA A 76 -45.77 17.58 -36.10
N GLU A 77 -46.20 16.57 -35.33
CA GLU A 77 -46.98 15.45 -35.85
C GLU A 77 -48.36 15.99 -36.27
N GLY A 78 -48.36 16.72 -37.37
CA GLY A 78 -49.52 17.44 -37.89
C GLY A 78 -49.38 17.61 -39.39
N SER A 79 -49.30 16.47 -40.09
CA SER A 79 -49.80 16.27 -41.46
C SER A 79 -49.98 17.54 -42.32
N SER A 80 -48.95 17.90 -43.08
CA SER A 80 -49.15 18.64 -44.33
C SER A 80 -47.99 18.49 -45.33
N PRO A 81 -48.28 18.64 -46.63
CA PRO A 81 -47.69 17.80 -47.66
C PRO A 81 -46.50 18.45 -48.36
N ARG A 82 -45.61 17.57 -48.83
CA ARG A 82 -44.70 17.68 -49.98
C ARG A 82 -44.79 19.01 -50.77
N GLY A 83 -43.74 19.82 -50.69
CA GLY A 83 -43.42 20.76 -51.76
C GLY A 83 -42.76 22.06 -51.33
N SER A 84 -41.46 22.02 -50.99
CA SER A 84 -40.47 23.04 -51.35
C SER A 84 -39.12 22.74 -50.69
N PRO A 85 -38.10 22.31 -51.45
CA PRO A 85 -36.71 22.32 -51.00
C PRO A 85 -36.10 23.68 -51.36
N SER A 86 -36.21 24.66 -50.48
CA SER A 86 -35.44 25.90 -50.56
C SER A 86 -35.04 26.30 -49.14
N SER A 87 -33.90 25.79 -48.69
CA SER A 87 -32.65 26.56 -48.64
C SER A 87 -32.71 27.75 -47.68
N GLY A 88 -32.98 27.43 -46.42
CA GLY A 88 -32.58 28.27 -45.31
C GLY A 88 -32.02 27.32 -44.27
N GLU A 89 -30.78 26.90 -44.46
CA GLU A 89 -29.94 26.43 -43.36
C GLU A 89 -30.12 27.47 -42.25
N ARG A 90 -30.92 27.16 -41.23
CA ARG A 90 -31.11 28.05 -40.09
C ARG A 90 -29.74 28.12 -39.46
N ALA A 91 -28.97 29.13 -39.82
CA ALA A 91 -27.65 29.34 -39.28
C ALA A 91 -27.82 29.49 -37.78
N ALA A 92 -27.51 28.41 -37.04
CA ALA A 92 -27.46 28.47 -35.60
C ALA A 92 -26.56 29.65 -35.23
N SER A 93 -26.99 30.45 -34.26
CA SER A 93 -26.18 31.56 -33.78
C SER A 93 -24.79 31.04 -33.41
N THR A 94 -23.75 31.77 -33.78
CA THR A 94 -22.36 31.41 -33.48
C THR A 94 -22.15 31.26 -31.97
N LEU A 95 -22.85 32.04 -31.15
CA LEU A 95 -22.90 31.86 -29.70
C LEU A 95 -23.58 30.55 -29.27
N HIS A 96 -24.68 30.16 -29.91
CA HIS A 96 -25.37 28.89 -29.61
C HIS A 96 -24.48 27.69 -29.96
N GLU A 97 -23.77 27.73 -31.09
CA GLU A 97 -22.78 26.71 -31.42
C GLU A 97 -21.68 26.65 -30.36
N ALA A 98 -21.11 27.79 -29.97
CA ALA A 98 -20.05 27.83 -28.96
C ALA A 98 -20.50 27.25 -27.61
N LEU A 99 -21.72 27.58 -27.15
CA LEU A 99 -22.30 27.02 -25.93
C LEU A 99 -22.61 25.52 -26.05
N SER A 100 -23.05 25.07 -27.23
CA SER A 100 -23.25 23.64 -27.51
C SER A 100 -21.93 22.86 -27.49
N ARG A 101 -20.85 23.44 -28.03
CA ARG A 101 -19.50 22.86 -28.00
C ARG A 101 -18.93 22.82 -26.59
N LEU A 102 -19.15 23.86 -25.78
CA LEU A 102 -18.79 23.86 -24.36
C LEU A 102 -19.50 22.73 -23.60
N LYS A 103 -20.81 22.54 -23.83
CA LYS A 103 -21.56 21.41 -23.25
C LYS A 103 -20.99 20.06 -23.67
N ALA A 104 -20.71 19.88 -24.96
CA ALA A 104 -20.10 18.66 -25.48
C ALA A 104 -18.70 18.43 -24.86
N GLN A 105 -17.95 19.50 -24.60
CA GLN A 105 -16.64 19.42 -23.97
C GLN A 105 -16.73 18.91 -22.52
N TYR A 106 -17.68 19.39 -21.72
CA TYR A 106 -17.92 18.85 -20.38
C TYR A 106 -18.22 17.34 -20.40
N MET A 107 -19.01 16.88 -21.37
CA MET A 107 -19.28 15.45 -21.57
C MET A 107 -18.03 14.66 -21.99
N ASN A 108 -17.23 15.21 -22.90
CA ASN A 108 -15.96 14.58 -23.30
C ASN A 108 -15.01 14.46 -22.09
N THR A 109 -14.80 15.54 -21.35
CA THR A 109 -13.97 15.54 -20.13
C THR A 109 -14.50 14.52 -19.10
N SER A 110 -15.83 14.44 -18.90
CA SER A 110 -16.43 13.38 -18.07
C SER A 110 -16.03 11.97 -18.53
N VAL A 111 -16.10 11.68 -19.83
CA VAL A 111 -15.72 10.37 -20.39
C VAL A 111 -14.23 10.09 -20.18
N GLN A 112 -13.37 11.10 -20.35
CA GLN A 112 -11.92 10.95 -20.12
C GLN A 112 -11.61 10.61 -18.66
N HIS A 113 -12.22 11.29 -17.69
CA HIS A 113 -12.03 10.97 -16.27
C HIS A 113 -12.56 9.57 -15.90
N LYS A 114 -13.68 9.12 -16.50
CA LYS A 114 -14.14 7.72 -16.37
C LYS A 114 -13.12 6.73 -16.92
N ALA A 115 -12.55 7.02 -18.09
CA ALA A 115 -11.52 6.18 -18.70
C ALA A 115 -10.24 6.12 -17.85
N LEU A 116 -9.78 7.27 -17.33
CA LEU A 116 -8.66 7.35 -16.40
C LEU A 116 -8.91 6.50 -15.15
N ALA A 117 -10.08 6.63 -14.53
CA ALA A 117 -10.45 5.85 -13.35
C ALA A 117 -10.45 4.34 -13.63
N ALA A 118 -10.96 3.92 -14.79
CA ALA A 118 -10.97 2.52 -15.21
C ALA A 118 -9.53 1.99 -15.43
N ASN A 119 -8.69 2.76 -16.13
CA ASN A 119 -7.28 2.40 -16.37
C ASN A 119 -6.49 2.30 -15.06
N LEU A 120 -6.71 3.23 -14.12
CA LEU A 120 -6.10 3.17 -12.79
C LEU A 120 -6.57 1.96 -11.98
N ASP A 121 -7.85 1.59 -12.03
CA ASP A 121 -8.36 0.40 -11.35
C ASP A 121 -7.72 -0.88 -11.91
N ASP A 122 -7.78 -1.06 -13.22
CA ASP A 122 -7.40 -2.31 -13.88
C ASP A 122 -5.89 -2.51 -13.98
N GLU A 123 -5.12 -1.46 -14.31
CA GLU A 123 -3.69 -1.60 -14.59
C GLU A 123 -2.75 -1.22 -13.44
N VAL A 124 -3.25 -0.49 -12.44
CA VAL A 124 -2.44 -0.05 -11.29
C VAL A 124 -2.94 -0.69 -10.00
N TYR A 125 -4.19 -0.45 -9.63
CA TYR A 125 -4.73 -0.86 -8.35
C TYR A 125 -4.88 -2.40 -8.22
N ARG A 126 -5.56 -3.07 -9.16
CA ARG A 126 -5.76 -4.53 -9.09
C ARG A 126 -4.46 -5.34 -9.09
N PRO A 127 -3.45 -5.03 -9.92
CA PRO A 127 -2.16 -5.71 -9.86
C PRO A 127 -1.44 -5.48 -8.53
N MET A 128 -1.46 -4.25 -7.99
CA MET A 128 -0.87 -3.95 -6.68
C MET A 128 -1.59 -4.69 -5.55
N ASP A 129 -2.92 -4.76 -5.55
CA ASP A 129 -3.71 -5.47 -4.53
C ASP A 129 -3.44 -6.98 -4.58
N THR A 130 -3.38 -7.56 -5.78
CA THR A 130 -3.03 -8.98 -5.97
C THR A 130 -1.62 -9.29 -5.47
N LEU A 131 -0.67 -8.40 -5.77
CA LEU A 131 0.70 -8.49 -5.26
C LEU A 131 0.73 -8.41 -3.73
N TYR A 132 0.02 -7.45 -3.13
CA TYR A 132 -0.08 -7.29 -1.68
C TYR A 132 -0.57 -8.56 -1.00
N LYS A 133 -1.70 -9.13 -1.46
CA LYS A 133 -2.28 -10.37 -0.93
C LYS A 133 -1.28 -11.53 -1.00
N THR A 134 -0.55 -11.65 -2.11
CA THR A 134 0.46 -12.69 -2.31
C THR A 134 1.63 -12.53 -1.34
N LEU A 135 2.15 -11.30 -1.20
CA LEU A 135 3.25 -10.99 -0.29
C LEU A 135 2.86 -11.16 1.17
N ALA A 136 1.67 -10.71 1.59
CA ALA A 136 1.17 -10.87 2.95
C ALA A 136 1.04 -12.36 3.33
N LYS A 137 0.54 -13.19 2.40
CA LYS A 137 0.49 -14.65 2.58
C LYS A 137 1.90 -15.27 2.69
N LYS A 138 2.87 -14.78 1.93
CA LYS A 138 4.27 -15.26 2.00
C LYS A 138 4.93 -14.84 3.32
N GLU A 139 4.73 -13.61 3.80
CA GLU A 139 5.23 -13.13 5.09
C GLU A 139 4.71 -14.00 6.24
N SER A 140 3.40 -14.28 6.26
CA SER A 140 2.80 -15.10 7.30
C SER A 140 3.40 -16.52 7.34
N LYS A 141 3.63 -17.13 6.16
CA LYS A 141 4.30 -18.42 6.05
C LYS A 141 5.75 -18.39 6.57
N LEU A 142 6.51 -17.34 6.25
CA LEU A 142 7.88 -17.18 6.73
C LEU A 142 7.93 -16.98 8.25
N THR A 143 6.98 -16.23 8.82
CA THR A 143 6.84 -16.06 10.27
C THR A 143 6.57 -17.40 10.98
N VAL A 144 5.67 -18.23 10.43
CA VAL A 144 5.42 -19.59 10.97
C VAL A 144 6.65 -20.48 10.82
N CYS A 145 7.33 -20.44 9.67
CA CYS A 145 8.55 -21.23 9.43
C CYS A 145 9.65 -20.86 10.44
N THR A 146 9.89 -19.56 10.63
CA THR A 146 10.86 -19.03 11.60
C THR A 146 10.57 -19.54 13.01
N SER A 147 9.31 -19.46 13.44
CA SER A 147 8.89 -19.90 14.77
C SER A 147 9.08 -21.41 14.96
N ARG A 148 8.78 -22.20 13.92
CA ARG A 148 8.96 -23.66 13.93
C ARG A 148 10.43 -24.05 14.07
N VAL A 149 11.32 -23.45 13.27
CA VAL A 149 12.76 -23.77 13.30
C VAL A 149 13.36 -23.38 14.66
N ARG A 150 13.04 -22.19 15.18
CA ARG A 150 13.46 -21.76 16.53
C ARG A 150 12.97 -22.73 17.62
N LYS A 151 11.70 -23.16 17.58
CA LYS A 151 11.13 -24.12 18.54
C LYS A 151 11.82 -25.49 18.47
N GLN A 152 12.14 -25.98 17.27
CA GLN A 152 12.83 -27.24 17.08
C GLN A 152 14.24 -27.21 17.71
N THR A 153 15.05 -26.18 17.42
CA THR A 153 16.39 -26.06 18.00
C THR A 153 16.34 -25.88 19.52
N LYS A 154 15.36 -25.13 20.04
CA LYS A 154 15.13 -24.98 21.48
C LYS A 154 14.87 -26.33 22.16
N ALA A 155 14.12 -27.23 21.53
CA ALA A 155 13.85 -28.56 22.08
C ALA A 155 15.12 -29.43 22.20
N PHE A 156 16.03 -29.37 21.21
CA PHE A 156 17.34 -30.04 21.30
C PHE A 156 18.23 -29.42 22.37
N GLU A 157 18.21 -28.09 22.51
CA GLU A 157 18.94 -27.39 23.56
C GLU A 157 18.45 -27.80 24.95
N ASP A 158 17.13 -27.85 25.18
CA ASP A 158 16.55 -28.26 26.46
C ASP A 158 16.84 -29.73 26.77
N HIS A 159 16.85 -30.59 25.74
CA HIS A 159 17.27 -31.98 25.87
C HIS A 159 18.74 -32.07 26.33
N TYR A 160 19.64 -31.33 25.68
CA TYR A 160 21.05 -31.27 26.07
C TYR A 160 21.22 -30.77 27.52
N ARG A 161 20.57 -29.66 27.90
CA ARG A 161 20.63 -29.11 29.27
C ARG A 161 20.18 -30.14 30.31
N LYS A 162 19.13 -30.91 30.02
CA LYS A 162 18.65 -31.99 30.89
C LYS A 162 19.68 -33.10 31.06
N GLN A 163 20.33 -33.53 29.98
CA GLN A 163 21.37 -34.56 30.05
C GLN A 163 22.64 -34.06 30.74
N HIS A 164 23.01 -32.80 30.52
CA HIS A 164 24.12 -32.16 31.22
C HIS A 164 23.90 -32.13 32.74
N ALA A 165 22.72 -31.69 33.19
CA ALA A 165 22.39 -31.68 34.61
C ALA A 165 22.39 -33.10 35.23
N LYS A 166 21.97 -34.12 34.46
CA LYS A 166 22.05 -35.54 34.87
C LYS A 166 23.49 -36.00 34.99
N PHE A 167 24.34 -35.66 34.03
CA PHE A 167 25.77 -35.93 34.06
C PHE A 167 26.44 -35.28 35.28
N ASP A 168 26.24 -33.98 35.50
CA ASP A 168 26.81 -33.24 36.63
C ASP A 168 26.42 -33.84 37.99
N LYS A 169 25.19 -34.34 38.10
CA LYS A 169 24.72 -35.02 39.31
C LYS A 169 25.50 -36.32 39.54
N HIS A 170 25.53 -37.21 38.55
CA HIS A 170 26.20 -38.50 38.70
C HIS A 170 27.72 -38.36 38.82
N PHE A 171 28.32 -37.38 38.16
CA PHE A 171 29.74 -37.07 38.31
C PHE A 171 30.08 -36.65 39.74
N ARG A 172 29.27 -35.77 40.35
CA ARG A 172 29.44 -35.38 41.77
C ARG A 172 29.24 -36.55 42.73
N GLU A 173 28.21 -37.38 42.51
CA GLU A 173 27.98 -38.59 43.31
C GLU A 173 29.15 -39.57 43.22
N ALA A 174 29.70 -39.77 42.03
CA ALA A 174 30.88 -40.61 41.80
C ALA A 174 32.12 -40.04 42.50
N ALA A 175 32.37 -38.73 42.40
CA ALA A 175 33.50 -38.07 43.04
C ALA A 175 33.44 -38.19 44.58
N VAL A 176 32.26 -37.99 45.18
CA VAL A 176 32.06 -38.13 46.63
C VAL A 176 32.27 -39.58 47.08
N THR A 177 31.68 -40.55 46.37
CA THR A 177 31.79 -41.97 46.75
C THR A 177 33.23 -42.47 46.58
N TYR A 178 33.92 -42.02 45.51
CA TYR A 178 35.33 -42.33 45.28
C TYR A 178 36.23 -41.78 46.38
N ALA A 179 36.03 -40.53 46.80
CA ALA A 179 36.76 -39.93 47.92
C ALA A 179 36.55 -40.71 49.22
N GLN A 180 35.29 -41.07 49.54
CA GLN A 180 34.97 -41.90 50.70
C GLN A 180 35.66 -43.27 50.65
N ALA A 181 35.74 -43.90 49.48
CA ALA A 181 36.45 -45.18 49.33
C ALA A 181 37.94 -45.04 49.64
N MET A 182 38.58 -43.95 49.18
CA MET A 182 39.98 -43.68 49.49
C MET A 182 40.19 -43.40 50.99
N ASP A 183 39.29 -42.65 51.63
CA ASP A 183 39.38 -42.34 53.06
C ASP A 183 39.30 -43.59 53.94
N VAL A 184 38.58 -44.63 53.49
CA VAL A 184 38.46 -45.93 54.16
C VAL A 184 39.65 -46.87 53.83
N GLY A 185 40.60 -46.41 53.02
CA GLY A 185 41.85 -47.09 52.69
C GLY A 185 41.71 -48.09 51.52
N ILE A 186 40.74 -47.90 50.63
CA ILE A 186 40.65 -48.65 49.38
C ILE A 186 41.59 -48.00 48.37
N ALA A 187 42.55 -48.77 47.86
CA ALA A 187 43.50 -48.26 46.88
C ALA A 187 42.79 -47.89 45.55
N PRO A 188 43.13 -46.76 44.92
CA PRO A 188 42.48 -46.29 43.70
C PRO A 188 42.63 -47.26 42.53
N GLU A 189 43.71 -48.04 42.48
CA GLU A 189 43.98 -49.06 41.46
C GLU A 189 42.95 -50.19 41.52
N ILE A 190 42.47 -50.54 42.73
CA ILE A 190 41.46 -51.60 42.90
C ILE A 190 40.13 -51.13 42.33
N ILE A 191 39.73 -49.89 42.63
CA ILE A 191 38.51 -49.28 42.08
C ILE A 191 38.61 -49.20 40.55
N HIS A 192 39.76 -48.78 40.02
CA HIS A 192 39.99 -48.70 38.59
C HIS A 192 39.95 -50.08 37.91
N TYR A 193 40.64 -51.07 38.47
CA TYR A 193 40.67 -52.43 37.93
C TYR A 193 39.26 -53.03 37.86
N GLN A 194 38.46 -52.81 38.90
CA GLN A 194 37.09 -53.33 38.95
C GLN A 194 36.15 -52.57 38.00
N TYR A 195 36.36 -51.26 37.81
CA TYR A 195 35.67 -50.49 36.78
C TYR A 195 36.04 -50.95 35.36
N VAL A 196 37.32 -51.19 35.07
CA VAL A 196 37.78 -51.69 33.75
C VAL A 196 37.26 -53.11 33.50
N SER A 197 37.12 -53.92 34.54
CA SER A 197 36.52 -55.25 34.46
C SER A 197 35.00 -55.24 34.33
N SER A 198 34.35 -54.07 34.44
CA SER A 198 32.91 -53.96 34.31
C SER A 198 32.45 -54.07 32.85
N PRO A 199 31.34 -54.79 32.56
CA PRO A 199 30.78 -54.87 31.21
C PRO A 199 30.39 -53.50 30.64
N VAL A 200 30.18 -52.48 31.48
CA VAL A 200 29.88 -51.11 31.02
C VAL A 200 31.07 -50.54 30.24
N HIS A 201 32.31 -50.87 30.64
CA HIS A 201 33.53 -50.39 29.99
C HIS A 201 33.72 -51.00 28.59
N ASP A 202 33.34 -52.26 28.39
CA ASP A 202 33.42 -52.92 27.07
C ASP A 202 32.43 -52.32 26.06
N VAL A 203 31.22 -51.98 26.53
CA VAL A 203 30.21 -51.30 25.71
C VAL A 203 30.68 -49.90 25.32
N VAL A 204 31.43 -49.19 26.18
CA VAL A 204 32.04 -47.89 25.86
C VAL A 204 33.03 -48.02 24.71
N LYS A 205 33.94 -49.00 24.79
CA LYS A 205 35.00 -49.20 23.79
C LYS A 205 34.44 -49.56 22.41
N ALA A 206 33.37 -50.37 22.37
CA ALA A 206 32.71 -50.75 21.13
C ALA A 206 31.97 -49.57 20.45
N ALA A 207 31.33 -48.70 21.22
CA ALA A 207 30.58 -47.55 20.70
C ALA A 207 31.50 -46.46 20.10
N ASP A 208 32.67 -46.20 20.70
CA ASP A 208 33.63 -45.23 20.17
C ASP A 208 34.34 -45.73 18.89
N THR A 209 34.43 -47.05 18.68
CA THR A 209 35.08 -47.63 17.49
C THR A 209 34.20 -47.56 16.23
N THR A 210 32.88 -47.52 16.40
CA THR A 210 31.91 -47.51 15.29
C THR A 210 31.58 -46.11 14.78
N THR A 211 31.77 -45.07 15.59
CA THR A 211 31.46 -43.67 15.24
C THR A 211 32.57 -42.96 14.46
N ASN A 212 33.77 -43.55 14.32
CA ASN A 212 34.91 -42.96 13.59
C ASN A 212 35.07 -43.43 12.13
N LYS A 213 34.16 -44.26 11.59
CA LYS A 213 34.10 -44.47 10.14
C LYS A 213 33.39 -43.26 9.52
N GLY A 214 34.19 -42.29 9.07
CA GLY A 214 33.71 -41.08 8.39
C GLY A 214 32.81 -41.40 7.19
N PRO A 215 31.96 -40.44 6.77
CA PRO A 215 31.09 -40.63 5.62
C PRO A 215 31.96 -40.91 4.38
N ALA A 216 31.66 -41.98 3.67
CA ALA A 216 32.33 -42.33 2.43
C ALA A 216 32.22 -41.16 1.42
N PRO A 217 33.32 -40.75 0.77
CA PRO A 217 33.28 -39.75 -0.28
C PRO A 217 32.86 -40.44 -1.58
N ASP A 218 31.57 -40.51 -1.86
CA ASP A 218 30.97 -40.53 -3.20
C ASP A 218 29.51 -40.99 -3.12
N ALA A 219 28.61 -40.01 -3.07
CA ALA A 219 27.26 -40.19 -3.56
C ALA A 219 26.82 -38.86 -4.17
N THR A 220 26.87 -38.83 -5.49
CA THR A 220 26.36 -37.78 -6.37
C THR A 220 24.94 -37.42 -5.95
N ILE A 221 24.75 -36.20 -5.43
CA ILE A 221 23.44 -35.68 -5.03
C ILE A 221 22.73 -35.17 -6.28
N GLU A 222 21.83 -35.99 -6.84
CA GLU A 222 20.74 -35.49 -7.68
C GLU A 222 19.78 -34.69 -6.79
N VAL A 223 19.73 -33.38 -7.05
CA VAL A 223 18.81 -32.44 -6.41
C VAL A 223 17.41 -32.64 -7.00
N THR A 224 16.53 -33.33 -6.28
CA THR A 224 15.08 -33.28 -6.51
C THR A 224 14.33 -32.98 -5.22
N GLY A 225 13.79 -31.75 -5.15
CA GLY A 225 12.53 -31.37 -4.48
C GLY A 225 12.38 -31.53 -2.95
N PRO A 226 11.70 -30.60 -2.25
CA PRO A 226 11.57 -30.63 -0.81
C PRO A 226 10.48 -31.64 -0.38
N ALA A 227 10.89 -32.87 -0.10
CA ALA A 227 10.05 -33.80 0.64
C ALA A 227 10.04 -33.39 2.11
N THR A 228 8.86 -32.99 2.58
CA THR A 228 8.54 -32.69 3.98
C THR A 228 8.78 -33.94 4.84
N ALA A 229 9.99 -34.09 5.39
CA ALA A 229 10.26 -35.12 6.40
C ALA A 229 9.56 -34.73 7.71
N HIS A 230 8.34 -35.24 7.88
CA HIS A 230 7.69 -35.36 9.18
C HIS A 230 8.54 -36.34 10.02
N ILE A 231 9.48 -35.82 10.80
CA ILE A 231 10.13 -36.60 11.86
C ILE A 231 9.10 -36.71 13.00
N THR A 232 8.26 -37.75 12.92
CA THR A 232 7.49 -38.21 14.06
C THR A 232 8.45 -38.84 15.05
N ILE A 233 8.66 -38.15 16.18
CA ILE A 233 9.31 -38.68 17.38
C ILE A 233 8.40 -39.81 17.89
N SER A 234 8.59 -41.01 17.34
CA SER A 234 7.87 -42.20 17.75
C SER A 234 8.70 -42.88 18.84
N ASP A 235 8.15 -42.82 20.06
CA ASP A 235 8.42 -43.64 21.24
C ASP A 235 9.58 -44.65 21.16
N ILE A 236 10.75 -44.24 21.66
CA ILE A 236 11.77 -45.17 22.11
C ILE A 236 11.28 -45.76 23.45
N LYS A 237 10.50 -46.84 23.35
CA LYS A 237 10.05 -47.65 24.50
C LYS A 237 11.24 -48.43 25.05
N ILE A 238 12.01 -47.78 25.93
CA ILE A 238 13.08 -48.42 26.71
C ILE A 238 12.42 -49.41 27.68
N ARG A 239 12.63 -50.72 27.44
CA ARG A 239 12.26 -51.81 28.34
C ARG A 239 12.98 -51.62 29.69
N HIS A 240 12.27 -51.14 30.69
CA HIS A 240 12.69 -51.27 32.08
C HIS A 240 12.63 -52.76 32.47
N ARG A 241 13.79 -53.39 32.56
CA ARG A 241 13.96 -54.74 33.13
C ARG A 241 13.99 -54.59 34.66
N SER A 242 12.81 -54.66 35.28
CA SER A 242 12.66 -54.76 36.73
C SER A 242 13.13 -56.13 37.20
N ASN A 243 14.29 -56.16 37.89
CA ASN A 243 14.74 -57.35 38.61
C ASN A 243 13.88 -57.54 39.86
N SER A 244 12.94 -58.48 39.77
CA SER A 244 12.22 -59.09 40.88
C SER A 244 13.13 -60.13 41.53
N MET A 245 13.62 -59.88 42.76
CA MET A 245 14.24 -60.92 43.57
C MET A 245 13.15 -61.85 44.12
N THR A 246 13.15 -63.08 43.61
CA THR A 246 12.45 -64.24 44.13
C THR A 246 13.03 -64.64 45.49
N SER A 247 12.19 -64.59 46.53
CA SER A 247 12.44 -65.26 47.81
C SER A 247 12.11 -66.75 47.70
N LEU A 248 13.05 -67.61 48.09
CA LEU A 248 12.79 -69.04 48.36
C LEU A 248 13.92 -69.59 49.24
N GLY A 249 13.54 -70.35 50.27
CA GLY A 249 14.45 -71.29 50.94
C GLY A 249 14.47 -71.23 52.47
N SER A 250 13.35 -71.60 53.10
CA SER A 250 13.30 -71.99 54.51
C SER A 250 13.61 -73.49 54.64
N ALA A 251 14.65 -73.86 55.41
CA ALA A 251 14.84 -75.20 55.98
C ALA A 251 15.62 -75.09 57.30
N GLY A 252 15.15 -75.80 58.33
CA GLY A 252 15.56 -75.63 59.72
C GLY A 252 16.58 -76.63 60.29
N ALA A 253 16.68 -76.55 61.63
CA ALA A 253 17.52 -77.27 62.59
C ALA A 253 19.01 -76.86 62.60
N SER A 254 19.71 -76.70 63.73
CA SER A 254 19.52 -77.26 65.07
C SER A 254 20.01 -76.30 66.18
N ARG A 255 19.46 -76.48 67.39
CA ARG A 255 19.85 -75.78 68.62
C ARG A 255 21.21 -76.28 69.13
N GLY A 256 22.22 -75.41 69.05
CA GLY A 256 23.47 -75.50 69.80
C GLY A 256 23.85 -74.09 70.28
N GLY A 257 24.22 -73.96 71.56
CA GLY A 257 24.30 -72.71 72.32
C GLY A 257 24.92 -71.52 71.58
N LEU A 258 24.16 -70.43 71.48
CA LEU A 258 24.59 -69.17 70.86
C LEU A 258 25.36 -68.32 71.86
N ASP A 259 26.65 -68.18 71.58
CA ASP A 259 27.54 -67.20 72.18
C ASP A 259 27.12 -65.79 71.71
N GLY A 260 26.60 -64.97 72.64
CA GLY A 260 26.00 -63.66 72.34
C GLY A 260 26.95 -62.68 71.63
N ALA A 261 28.27 -62.89 71.73
CA ALA A 261 29.28 -62.10 71.02
C ALA A 261 29.39 -62.45 69.52
N LYS A 262 29.14 -63.71 69.14
CA LYS A 262 29.12 -64.13 67.73
C LYS A 262 27.83 -63.70 67.04
N LEU A 263 26.73 -63.55 67.77
CA LEU A 263 25.49 -63.02 67.19
C LEU A 263 25.64 -61.56 66.75
N VAL A 264 26.35 -60.73 67.53
CA VAL A 264 26.59 -59.32 67.22
C VAL A 264 27.57 -59.15 66.05
N SER A 265 28.56 -60.05 65.91
CA SER A 265 29.44 -60.07 64.71
C SER A 265 28.76 -60.62 63.45
N TRP A 266 27.60 -61.28 63.59
CA TRP A 266 26.74 -61.65 62.46
C TRP A 266 25.72 -60.55 62.12
N LEU A 267 25.38 -59.68 63.07
CA LEU A 267 24.40 -58.61 62.92
C LEU A 267 25.00 -57.28 62.44
N LEU A 268 26.30 -57.05 62.66
CA LEU A 268 27.02 -55.88 62.16
C LEU A 268 27.89 -56.27 60.96
N PRO A 269 27.80 -55.56 59.82
CA PRO A 269 28.68 -55.81 58.67
C PRO A 269 30.14 -55.76 59.11
N SER A 270 30.93 -56.77 58.72
CA SER A 270 32.37 -56.74 58.98
C SER A 270 32.99 -55.51 58.32
N GLU A 271 34.08 -54.97 58.89
CA GLU A 271 34.80 -53.84 58.26
C GLU A 271 35.19 -54.15 56.82
N GLN A 272 35.52 -55.41 56.52
CA GLN A 272 35.77 -55.86 55.16
C GLN A 272 34.51 -55.77 54.29
N GLN A 273 33.35 -56.22 54.79
CA GLN A 273 32.09 -56.14 54.06
C GLN A 273 31.66 -54.68 53.79
N LYS A 274 31.93 -53.76 54.73
CA LYS A 274 31.71 -52.32 54.50
C LYS A 274 32.60 -51.78 53.39
N LYS A 275 33.88 -52.18 53.37
CA LYS A 275 34.83 -51.84 52.30
C LYS A 275 34.40 -52.39 50.95
N ASP A 276 34.00 -53.66 50.89
CA ASP A 276 33.54 -54.31 49.66
C ASP A 276 32.26 -53.65 49.13
N ASN A 277 31.32 -53.30 50.01
CA ASN A 277 30.11 -52.56 49.64
C ASN A 277 30.44 -51.16 49.11
N LEU A 278 31.35 -50.43 49.75
CA LEU A 278 31.76 -49.09 49.33
C LEU A 278 32.53 -49.11 48.01
N LEU A 279 33.36 -50.14 47.80
CA LEU A 279 34.04 -50.42 46.54
C LEU A 279 33.02 -50.67 45.42
N LEU A 280 32.05 -51.57 45.64
CA LEU A 280 30.99 -51.86 44.67
C LEU A 280 30.14 -50.62 44.37
N GLN A 281 29.81 -49.83 45.40
CA GLN A 281 29.07 -48.57 45.25
C GLN A 281 29.86 -47.54 44.45
N SER A 282 31.17 -47.40 44.72
CA SER A 282 32.06 -46.50 43.99
C SER A 282 32.12 -46.86 42.51
N VAL A 283 32.34 -48.15 42.19
CA VAL A 283 32.36 -48.65 40.82
C VAL A 283 31.03 -48.38 40.12
N LYS A 284 29.89 -48.66 40.78
CA LYS A 284 28.55 -48.38 40.24
C LYS A 284 28.30 -46.89 40.00
N CYS A 285 28.77 -46.01 40.88
CA CYS A 285 28.65 -44.56 40.69
C CYS A 285 29.50 -44.08 39.50
N ILE A 286 30.71 -44.62 39.33
CA ILE A 286 31.55 -44.34 38.15
C ILE A 286 30.86 -44.82 36.86
N GLU A 287 30.30 -46.04 36.85
CA GLU A 287 29.54 -46.57 35.70
C GLU A 287 28.36 -45.65 35.33
N ASN A 288 27.58 -45.21 36.32
CA ASN A 288 26.46 -44.31 36.10
C ASN A 288 26.92 -42.94 35.55
N ALA A 289 28.03 -42.40 36.07
CA ALA A 289 28.61 -41.16 35.57
C ALA A 289 29.07 -41.31 34.11
N GLU A 290 29.66 -42.45 33.74
CA GLU A 290 30.12 -42.73 32.38
C GLU A 290 28.99 -42.99 31.38
N VAL A 291 27.89 -43.62 31.82
CA VAL A 291 26.66 -43.71 31.03
C VAL A 291 26.08 -42.31 30.80
N ALA A 292 25.95 -41.49 31.86
CA ALA A 292 25.42 -40.14 31.75
C ALA A 292 26.30 -39.21 30.91
N ARG A 293 27.64 -39.37 30.98
CA ARG A 293 28.60 -38.64 30.13
C ARG A 293 28.37 -38.92 28.64
N ARG A 294 28.13 -40.19 28.29
CA ARG A 294 27.84 -40.59 26.89
C ARG A 294 26.51 -40.07 26.40
N GLU A 295 25.45 -40.18 27.21
CA GLU A 295 24.14 -39.61 26.89
C GLU A 295 24.24 -38.09 26.69
N CYS A 296 24.98 -37.40 27.57
CA CYS A 296 25.24 -35.96 27.44
C CYS A 296 26.01 -35.62 26.16
N ARG A 297 27.05 -36.40 25.82
CA ARG A 297 27.83 -36.21 24.58
C ARG A 297 26.95 -36.41 23.34
N HIS A 298 26.10 -37.44 23.33
CA HIS A 298 25.17 -37.67 22.22
C HIS A 298 24.14 -36.53 22.10
N ALA A 299 23.60 -36.05 23.22
CA ALA A 299 22.68 -34.91 23.21
C ALA A 299 23.35 -33.62 22.72
N TRP A 300 24.62 -33.41 23.06
CA TRP A 300 25.42 -32.29 22.54
C TRP A 300 25.59 -32.35 21.02
N LEU A 301 25.96 -33.51 20.46
CA LEU A 301 26.10 -33.69 19.02
C LEU A 301 24.78 -33.40 18.29
N GLY A 302 23.65 -33.92 18.80
CA GLY A 302 22.34 -33.63 18.24
C GLY A 302 21.94 -32.15 18.32
N PHE A 303 22.30 -31.46 19.41
CA PHE A 303 22.10 -30.02 19.52
C PHE A 303 22.98 -29.23 18.53
N GLU A 304 24.24 -29.61 18.36
CA GLU A 304 25.16 -28.96 17.43
C GLU A 304 24.70 -29.10 15.97
N GLU A 305 24.25 -30.29 15.56
CA GLU A 305 23.64 -30.52 14.25
C GLU A 305 22.38 -29.67 14.06
N ALA A 306 21.49 -29.62 15.07
CA ALA A 306 20.29 -28.79 15.03
C ALA A 306 20.60 -27.29 14.97
N ARG A 307 21.71 -26.84 15.58
CA ARG A 307 22.20 -25.46 15.53
C ARG A 307 22.72 -25.10 14.14
N ILE A 308 23.48 -25.99 13.50
CA ILE A 308 23.93 -25.79 12.11
C ILE A 308 22.72 -25.76 11.16
N ALA A 309 21.75 -26.66 11.35
CA ALA A 309 20.51 -26.68 10.57
C ALA A 309 19.67 -25.41 10.75
N LEU A 310 19.63 -24.84 11.97
CA LEU A 310 18.99 -23.56 12.27
C LEU A 310 19.59 -22.44 11.42
N PHE A 311 20.92 -22.29 11.40
CA PHE A 311 21.58 -21.22 10.65
C PHE A 311 21.33 -21.33 9.15
N ARG A 312 21.41 -22.55 8.58
CA ARG A 312 21.08 -22.79 7.16
C ARG A 312 19.62 -22.43 6.85
N SER A 313 18.70 -22.79 7.75
CA SER A 313 17.29 -22.48 7.60
C SER A 313 17.01 -20.98 7.70
N ILE A 314 17.63 -20.28 8.65
CA ILE A 314 17.52 -18.82 8.79
C ILE A 314 18.08 -18.12 7.55
N GLN A 315 19.23 -18.55 7.03
CA GLN A 315 19.80 -17.99 5.81
C GLN A 315 18.85 -18.13 4.62
N SER A 316 18.20 -19.29 4.47
CA SER A 316 17.16 -19.50 3.45
C SER A 316 15.96 -18.56 3.65
N ILE A 317 15.47 -18.42 4.89
CA ILE A 317 14.37 -17.51 5.23
C ILE A 317 14.73 -16.04 4.93
N LEU A 318 15.96 -15.61 5.23
CA LEU A 318 16.44 -14.27 4.91
C LEU A 318 16.45 -14.01 3.41
N ASN A 319 16.97 -14.96 2.62
CA ASN A 319 16.92 -14.87 1.15
C ASN A 319 15.48 -14.74 0.64
N ASP A 320 14.53 -15.47 1.24
CA ASP A 320 13.11 -15.37 0.91
C ASP A 320 12.53 -13.97 1.21
N TYR A 321 12.92 -13.35 2.33
CA TYR A 321 12.54 -11.96 2.66
C TYR A 321 13.15 -10.95 1.69
N GLN A 322 14.40 -11.11 1.27
CA GLN A 322 15.02 -10.25 0.27
C GLN A 322 14.32 -10.38 -1.09
N GLN A 323 14.05 -11.59 -1.56
CA GLN A 323 13.29 -11.80 -2.79
C GLN A 323 11.90 -11.15 -2.72
N MET A 324 11.24 -11.19 -1.56
CA MET A 324 9.98 -10.48 -1.36
C MET A 324 10.15 -8.97 -1.46
N ALA A 325 11.21 -8.41 -0.87
CA ALA A 325 11.49 -6.98 -0.93
C ALA A 325 11.79 -6.52 -2.36
N GLU A 326 12.67 -7.22 -3.07
CA GLU A 326 13.01 -6.95 -4.47
C GLU A 326 11.78 -7.04 -5.38
N TYR A 327 11.01 -8.13 -5.25
CA TYR A 327 9.79 -8.31 -6.04
C TYR A 327 8.77 -7.20 -5.76
N LYS A 328 8.59 -6.82 -4.49
CA LYS A 328 7.72 -5.71 -4.11
C LYS A 328 8.19 -4.39 -4.74
N ILE A 329 9.46 -4.03 -4.56
CA ILE A 329 10.02 -2.76 -5.05
C ILE A 329 9.89 -2.66 -6.57
N ALA A 330 10.27 -3.71 -7.29
CA ALA A 330 10.19 -3.72 -8.76
C ALA A 330 8.76 -3.49 -9.25
N ASN A 331 7.79 -4.21 -8.72
CA ASN A 331 6.40 -4.10 -9.18
C ASN A 331 5.74 -2.79 -8.73
N LEU A 332 5.97 -2.35 -7.50
CA LEU A 332 5.48 -1.04 -7.04
C LEU A 332 6.01 0.08 -7.92
N THR A 333 7.30 0.05 -8.27
CA THR A 333 7.92 1.04 -9.13
C THR A 333 7.25 1.06 -10.51
N THR A 334 7.03 -0.11 -11.11
CA THR A 334 6.35 -0.22 -12.41
C THR A 334 4.91 0.30 -12.35
N SER A 335 4.14 -0.07 -11.34
CA SER A 335 2.76 0.38 -11.17
C SER A 335 2.67 1.90 -10.93
N LEU A 336 3.56 2.47 -10.12
CA LEU A 336 3.60 3.91 -9.89
C LEU A 336 4.02 4.69 -11.15
N ARG A 337 4.92 4.15 -11.97
CA ARG A 337 5.23 4.74 -13.28
C ARG A 337 4.01 4.75 -14.20
N LYS A 338 3.25 3.64 -14.26
CA LYS A 338 2.00 3.59 -15.04
C LYS A 338 0.99 4.63 -14.60
N HIS A 339 0.83 4.84 -13.28
CA HIS A 339 -0.02 5.91 -12.75
C HIS A 339 0.37 7.28 -13.33
N VAL A 340 1.65 7.64 -13.27
CA VAL A 340 2.14 8.92 -13.82
C VAL A 340 1.88 9.02 -15.33
N ILE A 341 2.08 7.94 -16.08
CA ILE A 341 1.81 7.91 -17.53
C ILE A 341 0.34 8.20 -17.81
N PHE A 342 -0.58 7.56 -17.09
CA PHE A 342 -2.02 7.77 -17.29
C PHE A 342 -2.46 9.20 -16.96
N GLU A 343 -1.96 9.77 -15.86
CA GLU A 343 -2.24 11.16 -15.49
C GLU A 343 -1.68 12.14 -16.53
N SER A 344 -0.46 11.89 -17.02
CA SER A 344 0.19 12.75 -18.03
C SER A 344 -0.56 12.70 -19.37
N ALA A 345 -0.99 11.51 -19.79
CA ALA A 345 -1.79 11.34 -21.00
C ALA A 345 -3.16 12.02 -20.87
N SER A 346 -3.82 11.90 -19.71
CA SER A 346 -5.08 12.58 -19.43
C SER A 346 -4.93 14.10 -19.48
N LEU A 347 -3.84 14.64 -18.92
CA LEU A 347 -3.55 16.07 -18.96
C LEU A 347 -3.32 16.56 -20.39
N ALA A 348 -2.53 15.84 -21.19
CA ALA A 348 -2.26 16.20 -22.58
C ALA A 348 -3.54 16.23 -23.44
N ASN A 349 -4.40 15.23 -23.29
CA ASN A 349 -5.69 15.19 -23.99
C ASN A 349 -6.60 16.35 -23.57
N GLY A 350 -6.67 16.63 -22.27
CA GLY A 350 -7.43 17.77 -21.76
C GLY A 350 -6.93 19.10 -22.32
N GLN A 351 -5.61 19.31 -22.40
CA GLN A 351 -5.03 20.51 -22.98
C GLN A 351 -5.44 20.70 -24.45
N TYR A 352 -5.36 19.63 -25.26
CA TYR A 352 -5.76 19.68 -26.67
C TYR A 352 -7.24 20.06 -26.83
N ASP A 353 -8.13 19.44 -26.06
CA ASP A 353 -9.55 19.70 -26.19
C ASP A 353 -9.93 21.13 -25.77
N TRP A 354 -9.33 21.66 -24.70
CA TRP A 354 -9.57 23.04 -24.27
C TRP A 354 -9.03 24.07 -25.25
N GLN A 355 -7.90 23.80 -25.92
CA GLN A 355 -7.40 24.65 -27.01
C GLN A 355 -8.38 24.68 -28.19
N MET A 356 -8.93 23.53 -28.57
CA MET A 356 -9.95 23.45 -29.63
C MET A 356 -11.21 24.22 -29.27
N LEU A 357 -11.68 24.14 -28.03
CA LEU A 357 -12.84 24.88 -27.57
C LEU A 357 -12.57 26.40 -27.51
N ALA A 358 -11.38 26.82 -27.08
CA ALA A 358 -11.02 28.24 -27.03
C ALA A 358 -11.19 28.92 -28.40
N GLY A 359 -10.72 28.28 -29.47
CA GLY A 359 -10.89 28.81 -30.83
C GLY A 359 -12.37 28.96 -31.25
N VAL A 360 -13.25 28.05 -30.83
CA VAL A 360 -14.70 28.19 -31.09
C VAL A 360 -15.30 29.35 -30.31
N MET A 361 -14.90 29.54 -29.05
CA MET A 361 -15.40 30.63 -28.21
C MET A 361 -14.90 32.00 -28.70
N GLU A 362 -13.67 32.07 -29.22
CA GLU A 362 -13.09 33.26 -29.84
C GLU A 362 -13.74 33.60 -31.19
N ALA A 363 -14.26 32.60 -31.91
CA ALA A 363 -14.93 32.77 -33.20
C ALA A 363 -16.39 33.24 -33.10
N VAL A 364 -16.92 33.49 -31.90
CA VAL A 364 -18.28 34.01 -31.71
C VAL A 364 -18.39 35.41 -32.30
N ASP A 365 -19.24 35.57 -33.32
CA ASP A 365 -19.47 36.84 -34.02
C ASP A 365 -20.83 37.41 -33.60
N ALA A 366 -20.77 38.32 -32.62
CA ALA A 366 -21.96 38.99 -32.10
C ALA A 366 -22.70 39.82 -33.18
N ASP A 367 -21.98 40.40 -34.14
CA ASP A 367 -22.59 41.20 -35.20
C ASP A 367 -23.32 40.31 -36.21
N ALA A 368 -22.74 39.15 -36.57
CA ALA A 368 -23.40 38.16 -37.41
C ALA A 368 -24.65 37.61 -36.72
N ASP A 369 -24.57 37.27 -35.43
CA ASP A 369 -25.70 36.76 -34.65
C ASP A 369 -26.84 37.79 -34.56
N LEU A 370 -26.51 39.06 -34.29
CA LEU A 370 -27.50 40.15 -34.26
C LEU A 370 -28.15 40.39 -35.62
N ARG A 371 -27.36 40.37 -36.71
CA ARG A 371 -27.89 40.49 -38.07
C ARG A 371 -28.82 39.31 -38.39
N HIS A 372 -28.42 38.09 -38.03
CA HIS A 372 -29.24 36.90 -38.22
C HIS A 372 -30.56 37.00 -37.46
N PHE A 373 -30.51 37.42 -36.20
CA PHE A 373 -31.70 37.65 -35.37
C PHE A 373 -32.64 38.69 -36.00
N ILE A 374 -32.10 39.85 -36.41
CA ILE A 374 -32.90 40.91 -37.04
C ILE A 374 -33.55 40.38 -38.31
N LEU A 375 -32.79 39.76 -39.23
CA LEU A 375 -33.34 39.25 -40.48
C LEU A 375 -34.39 38.15 -40.27
N HIS A 376 -34.20 37.30 -39.26
CA HIS A 376 -35.14 36.22 -38.93
C HIS A 376 -36.45 36.75 -38.32
N HIS A 377 -36.39 37.82 -37.52
CA HIS A 377 -37.57 38.43 -36.89
C HIS A 377 -38.13 39.64 -37.64
N GLN A 378 -37.44 40.08 -38.70
CA GLN A 378 -37.92 41.12 -39.60
C GLN A 378 -39.08 40.55 -40.39
N ARG A 379 -40.30 40.77 -39.89
CA ARG A 379 -41.50 40.62 -40.69
C ARG A 379 -41.32 41.47 -41.93
N LEU A 380 -41.51 40.88 -43.11
CA LEU A 380 -41.65 41.62 -44.36
C LEU A 380 -42.73 42.68 -44.15
N VAL A 381 -42.30 43.90 -43.85
CA VAL A 381 -43.12 45.09 -44.01
C VAL A 381 -43.53 45.05 -45.46
N HIS A 382 -44.82 44.80 -45.73
CA HIS A 382 -45.33 44.79 -47.08
C HIS A 382 -44.85 46.09 -47.76
N PRO A 383 -44.36 46.07 -49.01
CA PRO A 383 -43.85 47.27 -49.68
C PRO A 383 -44.88 48.43 -49.69
N ASP A 384 -46.15 48.08 -49.58
CA ASP A 384 -47.31 48.98 -49.58
C ASP A 384 -47.81 49.33 -48.17
N MET A 385 -47.16 48.82 -47.12
CA MET A 385 -47.58 49.09 -45.74
C MET A 385 -47.26 50.54 -45.39
N THR A 386 -48.32 51.33 -45.22
CA THR A 386 -48.24 52.74 -44.85
C THR A 386 -48.14 52.90 -43.34
N VAL A 387 -47.70 54.06 -42.88
CA VAL A 387 -47.70 54.39 -41.44
C VAL A 387 -49.11 54.24 -40.84
N ASN A 388 -50.14 54.50 -41.66
CA ASN A 388 -51.54 54.36 -41.27
C ASN A 388 -51.95 52.88 -41.04
N ASP A 389 -51.36 51.93 -41.75
CA ASP A 389 -51.61 50.49 -41.58
C ASP A 389 -50.99 49.94 -40.28
N LEU A 390 -49.88 50.54 -39.82
CA LEU A 390 -49.29 50.27 -38.50
C LEU A 390 -50.12 50.85 -37.35
N CYS A 391 -50.84 51.95 -37.58
CA CYS A 391 -51.67 52.61 -36.56
C CYS A 391 -53.09 52.04 -36.47
N ARG A 392 -53.54 51.22 -37.44
CA ARG A 392 -54.83 50.54 -37.39
C ARG A 392 -54.71 49.26 -36.55
N SER A 393 -55.22 49.35 -35.32
CA SER A 393 -55.25 48.28 -34.31
C SER A 393 -55.85 46.94 -34.78
N GLU A 394 -56.61 46.93 -35.88
CA GLU A 394 -57.37 45.74 -36.33
C GLU A 394 -56.55 44.79 -37.21
N THR A 395 -55.42 45.24 -37.77
CA THR A 395 -54.58 44.43 -38.69
C THR A 395 -53.21 44.05 -38.12
N LEU A 396 -52.83 44.59 -36.96
CA LEU A 396 -51.64 44.12 -36.27
C LEU A 396 -51.96 42.83 -35.51
N PRO A 397 -51.20 41.73 -35.72
CA PRO A 397 -51.34 40.56 -34.88
C PRO A 397 -51.07 40.98 -33.43
N LEU A 398 -52.07 40.77 -32.57
CA LEU A 398 -51.98 41.00 -31.13
C LEU A 398 -50.64 40.43 -30.62
N PRO A 399 -49.88 41.18 -29.81
CA PRO A 399 -48.69 40.62 -29.19
C PRO A 399 -49.08 39.33 -28.44
N PRO A 400 -48.21 38.31 -28.40
CA PRO A 400 -48.48 37.13 -27.59
C PRO A 400 -48.80 37.60 -26.17
N LEU A 401 -49.83 37.01 -25.57
CA LEU A 401 -50.40 37.37 -24.26
C LEU A 401 -49.39 37.09 -23.13
N ALA A 402 -48.26 37.80 -23.12
CA ALA A 402 -47.30 37.80 -22.05
C ALA A 402 -47.73 38.84 -21.01
N LYS A 403 -47.62 38.46 -19.74
CA LYS A 403 -47.96 39.25 -18.54
C LYS A 403 -47.77 40.75 -18.74
N ALA A 404 -48.80 41.51 -18.36
CA ALA A 404 -48.83 42.96 -18.39
C ALA A 404 -47.52 43.56 -17.87
N VAL A 405 -46.70 44.07 -18.78
CA VAL A 405 -45.63 44.98 -18.43
C VAL A 405 -46.33 46.27 -18.02
N GLU A 406 -46.22 46.65 -16.76
CA GLU A 406 -46.68 47.95 -16.27
C GLU A 406 -45.80 49.05 -16.88
N MET A 407 -46.11 49.43 -18.11
CA MET A 407 -45.59 50.64 -18.76
C MET A 407 -46.38 51.85 -18.26
N THR A 408 -46.14 52.25 -17.02
CA THR A 408 -46.76 53.45 -16.42
C THR A 408 -46.26 54.78 -16.99
N ASP A 409 -45.29 54.77 -17.93
CA ASP A 409 -44.64 56.01 -18.38
C ASP A 409 -44.71 56.29 -19.90
N ILE A 410 -45.40 55.46 -20.68
CA ILE A 410 -45.54 55.67 -22.14
C ILE A 410 -46.90 56.26 -22.51
N THR A 411 -47.89 56.20 -21.62
CA THR A 411 -49.23 56.78 -21.84
C THR A 411 -49.26 58.32 -21.74
N ALA A 412 -48.22 58.95 -21.19
CA ALA A 412 -48.15 60.41 -21.04
C ALA A 412 -47.60 61.14 -22.28
N ARG A 413 -47.00 60.43 -23.25
CA ARG A 413 -46.62 61.04 -24.52
C ARG A 413 -47.82 61.00 -25.46
N ARG A 414 -48.49 62.15 -25.64
CA ARG A 414 -49.44 62.36 -26.74
C ARG A 414 -48.69 62.12 -28.06
N PHE A 415 -48.80 60.92 -28.60
CA PHE A 415 -48.39 60.68 -29.98
C PHE A 415 -49.29 61.54 -30.87
N PRO A 416 -48.73 62.32 -31.80
CA PRO A 416 -49.56 63.02 -32.78
C PRO A 416 -50.31 61.95 -33.58
N VAL A 417 -51.62 61.85 -33.31
CA VAL A 417 -52.51 61.01 -34.13
C VAL A 417 -52.58 61.69 -35.48
N ASP A 418 -51.88 61.11 -36.45
CA ASP A 418 -51.92 61.57 -37.81
C ASP A 418 -53.31 61.26 -38.39
N THR A 419 -54.21 62.23 -38.29
CA THR A 419 -55.57 62.16 -38.83
C THR A 419 -55.61 62.37 -40.34
N ARG A 420 -54.49 62.81 -40.95
CA ARG A 420 -54.32 62.95 -42.40
C ARG A 420 -53.40 61.85 -42.92
N GLY A 421 -53.84 60.61 -42.71
CA GLY A 421 -53.15 59.36 -43.05
C GLY A 421 -51.98 59.51 -44.01
N ASN A 422 -50.77 59.60 -43.44
CA ASN A 422 -49.54 59.67 -44.22
C ASN A 422 -49.42 58.41 -45.11
N PRO A 423 -49.52 58.54 -46.45
CA PRO A 423 -49.47 57.40 -47.37
C PRO A 423 -48.03 56.94 -47.63
N THR A 424 -47.04 57.52 -46.93
CA THR A 424 -45.64 57.19 -47.14
C THR A 424 -45.38 55.75 -46.68
N ALA A 425 -44.84 54.93 -47.58
CA ALA A 425 -44.50 53.55 -47.30
C ALA A 425 -43.45 53.47 -46.18
N VAL A 426 -43.72 52.64 -45.17
CA VAL A 426 -42.86 52.45 -43.99
C VAL A 426 -41.49 51.91 -44.38
N PHE A 427 -41.42 51.18 -45.50
CA PHE A 427 -40.21 50.57 -46.01
C PHE A 427 -39.07 51.58 -46.23
N GLY A 428 -39.36 52.81 -46.64
CA GLY A 428 -38.35 53.86 -46.83
C GLY A 428 -37.72 54.40 -45.52
N TRP A 429 -38.41 54.24 -44.39
CA TRP A 429 -37.99 54.75 -43.08
C TRP A 429 -37.29 53.69 -42.22
N LEU A 430 -37.74 52.43 -42.26
CA LEU A 430 -37.15 51.34 -41.47
C LEU A 430 -35.89 50.75 -42.11
N ALA A 431 -35.73 50.84 -43.44
CA ALA A 431 -34.59 50.26 -44.15
C ALA A 431 -33.31 51.11 -44.07
N THR A 432 -33.34 52.29 -43.45
CA THR A 432 -32.17 53.17 -43.36
C THR A 432 -31.82 53.47 -41.91
N ARG A 433 -31.13 52.53 -41.25
CA ARG A 433 -30.05 53.01 -40.38
C ARG A 433 -29.00 53.54 -41.35
N PRO A 434 -28.71 54.85 -41.38
CA PRO A 434 -27.61 55.33 -42.21
C PRO A 434 -26.37 54.53 -41.78
N PRO A 435 -25.55 54.03 -42.71
CA PRO A 435 -24.25 53.48 -42.34
C PRO A 435 -23.56 54.52 -41.47
N PRO A 436 -22.81 54.12 -40.42
CA PRO A 436 -21.99 55.06 -39.67
C PRO A 436 -21.19 55.82 -40.71
N SER A 437 -21.48 57.11 -40.83
CA SER A 437 -20.88 57.98 -41.83
C SER A 437 -19.39 57.76 -41.74
N SER A 438 -18.79 57.27 -42.83
CA SER A 438 -17.35 57.22 -43.01
C SER A 438 -16.83 58.63 -42.78
N SER A 439 -16.32 58.91 -41.59
CA SER A 439 -15.61 60.13 -41.26
C SER A 439 -14.26 60.06 -41.95
N SER A 440 -14.24 60.46 -43.22
CA SER A 440 -13.02 60.87 -43.88
C SER A 440 -12.51 62.12 -43.17
N GLY A 441 -11.45 61.93 -42.37
CA GLY A 441 -10.42 62.89 -41.97
C GLY A 441 -10.85 64.31 -41.62
N VAL A 442 -10.66 64.69 -40.37
CA VAL A 442 -9.69 65.71 -39.92
C VAL A 442 -9.64 65.63 -38.39
N ASP A 443 -8.41 65.75 -37.87
CA ASP A 443 -8.01 65.71 -36.46
C ASP A 443 -8.96 66.44 -35.50
N ASP A 444 -9.40 65.77 -34.43
CA ASP A 444 -9.52 66.43 -33.13
C ASP A 444 -9.55 65.42 -31.97
N ASP A 445 -8.82 65.79 -30.92
CA ASP A 445 -8.54 65.04 -29.71
C ASP A 445 -9.80 65.08 -28.81
N THR A 446 -10.68 64.08 -28.88
CA THR A 446 -11.74 63.91 -27.88
C THR A 446 -12.10 62.43 -27.67
N SER A 447 -11.66 61.92 -26.52
CA SER A 447 -12.14 60.71 -25.89
C SER A 447 -13.67 60.65 -25.85
N LEU A 448 -14.27 59.76 -26.65
CA LEU A 448 -15.68 59.39 -26.48
C LEU A 448 -15.83 58.67 -25.13
N PRO A 449 -16.81 59.04 -24.28
CA PRO A 449 -17.03 58.35 -23.03
C PRO A 449 -17.58 56.96 -23.35
N LEU A 450 -16.83 55.94 -22.95
CA LEU A 450 -17.32 54.57 -22.85
C LEU A 450 -18.44 54.57 -21.79
N VAL A 451 -19.70 54.76 -22.21
CA VAL A 451 -20.85 54.58 -21.33
C VAL A 451 -21.02 53.08 -21.15
N ALA A 452 -20.28 52.52 -20.20
CA ALA A 452 -20.60 51.23 -19.63
C ALA A 452 -22.06 51.28 -19.15
N SER A 453 -22.88 50.35 -19.64
CA SER A 453 -24.23 50.16 -19.09
C SER A 453 -24.12 50.05 -17.57
N SER A 454 -24.95 50.78 -16.83
CA SER A 454 -24.92 50.75 -15.36
C SER A 454 -25.05 49.31 -14.83
N VAL A 455 -25.73 48.45 -15.60
CA VAL A 455 -25.90 47.02 -15.34
C VAL A 455 -24.59 46.25 -15.48
N THR A 456 -23.76 46.52 -16.50
CA THR A 456 -22.44 45.87 -16.62
C THR A 456 -21.46 46.43 -15.60
N SER A 457 -21.53 47.72 -15.25
CA SER A 457 -20.69 48.29 -14.18
C SER A 457 -21.02 47.72 -12.79
N GLN A 458 -22.31 47.51 -12.49
CA GLN A 458 -22.76 46.88 -11.24
C GLN A 458 -22.46 45.39 -11.20
N ALA A 459 -22.59 44.68 -12.33
CA ALA A 459 -22.22 43.27 -12.41
C ALA A 459 -20.70 43.06 -12.24
N LEU A 460 -19.87 43.95 -12.79
CA LEU A 460 -18.41 43.91 -12.62
C LEU A 460 -17.99 44.27 -11.20
N LEU A 461 -18.64 45.26 -10.58
CA LEU A 461 -18.39 45.62 -9.18
C LEU A 461 -18.82 44.51 -8.22
N ALA A 462 -19.98 43.88 -8.43
CA ALA A 462 -20.43 42.74 -7.63
C ALA A 462 -19.54 41.50 -7.80
N ALA A 463 -19.02 41.26 -9.01
CA ALA A 463 -18.07 40.18 -9.28
C ALA A 463 -16.69 40.44 -8.65
N LEU A 464 -16.27 41.69 -8.57
CA LEU A 464 -15.02 42.10 -7.92
C LEU A 464 -15.14 42.07 -6.38
N GLU A 465 -16.26 42.49 -5.79
CA GLU A 465 -16.51 42.36 -4.34
C GLU A 465 -16.49 40.89 -3.88
N LEU A 466 -17.08 39.98 -4.67
CA LEU A 466 -17.01 38.53 -4.40
C LEU A 466 -15.60 37.94 -4.50
N HIS A 467 -14.67 38.59 -5.22
CA HIS A 467 -13.29 38.13 -5.34
C HIS A 467 -12.38 38.68 -4.24
N VAL A 468 -12.71 39.84 -3.67
CA VAL A 468 -11.97 40.45 -2.54
C VAL A 468 -12.26 39.69 -1.24
N ASP A 469 -13.51 39.28 -1.00
CA ASP A 469 -13.88 38.49 0.21
C ASP A 469 -13.22 37.10 0.24
N VAL A 470 -12.91 36.51 -0.92
CA VAL A 470 -12.22 35.22 -1.03
C VAL A 470 -10.71 35.35 -0.77
N LEU A 471 -10.12 36.52 -1.05
CA LEU A 471 -8.71 36.78 -0.81
C LEU A 471 -8.44 37.19 0.65
N ASP A 472 -9.35 37.92 1.29
CA ASP A 472 -9.23 38.29 2.72
C ASP A 472 -9.48 37.09 3.66
N ALA A 473 -10.23 36.08 3.23
CA ALA A 473 -10.43 34.84 3.99
C ALA A 473 -9.21 33.88 3.97
N HIS A 474 -8.16 34.17 3.19
CA HIS A 474 -6.95 33.33 3.10
C HIS A 474 -5.66 34.02 3.56
N GLY A 475 -5.77 35.24 4.12
CA GLY A 475 -4.63 36.09 4.49
C GLY A 475 -4.36 36.29 5.99
N ALA A 476 -4.97 35.51 6.89
CA ALA A 476 -4.70 35.59 8.33
C ALA A 476 -4.09 34.27 8.86
N THR A 477 -2.76 34.18 8.75
CA THR A 477 -1.93 33.32 9.60
C THR A 477 -1.99 33.81 11.05
N GLU A 478 -2.20 32.91 12.02
CA GLU A 478 -1.31 32.82 13.18
C GLU A 478 -1.48 31.52 13.97
N LYS A 479 -0.35 31.06 14.49
CA LYS A 479 -0.09 29.85 15.26
C LYS A 479 0.33 30.32 16.68
N PRO A 480 0.69 29.41 17.59
CA PRO A 480 -0.08 28.94 18.75
C PRO A 480 0.30 29.62 20.10
N GLU A 481 -0.62 29.62 21.08
CA GLU A 481 -0.31 29.89 22.50
C GLU A 481 -0.76 28.75 23.42
N GLY A 482 0.24 27.99 23.90
CA GLY A 482 0.67 27.91 25.30
C GLY A 482 -0.32 27.90 26.50
N VAL A 483 -0.18 26.80 27.27
CA VAL A 483 -0.01 26.73 28.76
C VAL A 483 -1.24 26.77 29.69
N ALA A 484 -1.50 25.62 30.34
CA ALA A 484 -1.63 25.40 31.79
C ALA A 484 -1.57 23.87 32.05
N ASP A 485 -0.57 23.29 32.73
CA ASP A 485 -0.15 23.34 34.15
C ASP A 485 -0.81 22.24 35.02
N ASP A 486 -0.10 21.80 36.06
CA ASP A 486 -0.24 20.65 36.98
C ASP A 486 0.15 19.24 36.44
N GLY A 487 1.10 18.47 37.00
CA GLY A 487 1.93 18.61 38.20
C GLY A 487 2.22 17.22 38.82
N LYS A 488 3.47 16.99 39.26
CA LYS A 488 3.96 15.95 40.23
C LYS A 488 4.23 14.52 39.69
N ASP A 489 5.31 13.79 39.97
CA ASP A 489 6.49 13.92 40.85
C ASP A 489 7.54 12.82 40.47
N ARG A 490 8.85 13.13 40.54
CA ARG A 490 10.02 12.28 40.95
C ARG A 490 10.34 10.96 40.21
N SER A 491 11.58 10.55 39.93
CA SER A 491 12.94 10.93 40.35
C SER A 491 13.97 10.03 39.61
N ASP A 492 15.18 10.58 39.37
CA ASP A 492 16.52 9.94 39.35
C ASP A 492 16.78 8.81 38.31
N ASP A 493 17.88 8.70 37.55
CA ASP A 493 19.27 9.09 37.77
C ASP A 493 20.12 9.09 36.46
N ALA A 494 21.10 9.99 36.46
CA ALA A 494 22.44 10.02 35.87
C ALA A 494 22.92 9.03 34.77
N ASN A 495 23.35 9.60 33.62
CA ASN A 495 24.68 9.51 32.96
C ASN A 495 24.52 9.94 31.49
N GLY A 496 25.29 10.84 30.87
CA GLY A 496 26.66 11.25 31.10
C GLY A 496 27.45 11.10 29.79
N ARG A 497 27.92 12.25 29.25
CA ARG A 497 29.02 12.48 28.27
C ARG A 497 28.74 12.64 26.77
N GLN A 498 29.16 13.85 26.32
CA GLN A 498 30.03 14.21 25.17
C GLN A 498 29.48 13.91 23.77
N SER A 499 29.61 14.78 22.75
CA SER A 499 30.55 15.86 22.48
C SER A 499 29.95 16.83 21.45
N ASN A 500 30.42 18.08 21.47
CA ASN A 500 30.34 19.02 20.36
C ASN A 500 31.00 18.43 19.11
N ASP A 501 30.46 18.75 17.93
CA ASP A 501 31.24 19.39 16.87
C ASP A 501 30.31 19.90 15.76
N ASP A 502 30.50 21.19 15.46
CA ASP A 502 29.93 21.97 14.39
C ASP A 502 30.39 21.46 13.02
N ALA A 503 29.45 21.28 12.08
CA ALA A 503 29.74 21.35 10.65
C ALA A 503 28.46 21.61 9.86
N ASP A 504 28.31 22.88 9.47
CA ASP A 504 27.43 23.39 8.42
C ASP A 504 27.75 22.73 7.05
N PRO A 505 26.74 22.50 6.19
CA PRO A 505 26.99 22.73 4.77
C PRO A 505 25.83 23.43 4.06
N THR A 506 25.96 24.74 3.86
CA THR A 506 25.45 25.41 2.66
C THR A 506 26.35 25.07 1.46
N THR A 507 25.92 24.20 0.56
CA THR A 507 26.32 24.30 -0.87
C THR A 507 25.30 23.63 -1.78
N VAL A 508 24.62 24.45 -2.57
CA VAL A 508 23.76 24.09 -3.70
C VAL A 508 24.62 23.66 -4.88
N PRO A 509 24.33 22.54 -5.58
CA PRO A 509 24.85 22.32 -6.93
C PRO A 509 23.81 22.68 -8.01
N PRO A 510 24.27 23.12 -9.20
CA PRO A 510 23.44 23.73 -10.22
C PRO A 510 22.70 22.73 -11.10
N THR A 511 21.54 23.17 -11.55
CA THR A 511 20.71 22.59 -12.61
C THR A 511 21.48 22.58 -13.93
N THR A 512 21.88 21.40 -14.41
CA THR A 512 22.28 21.20 -15.81
C THR A 512 21.13 20.61 -16.60
N HIS A 513 20.65 21.40 -17.57
CA HIS A 513 19.73 21.00 -18.64
C HIS A 513 20.29 19.79 -19.41
N ALA A 514 19.49 18.73 -19.51
CA ALA A 514 19.69 17.67 -20.49
C ALA A 514 18.55 17.74 -21.51
N THR A 515 18.88 18.25 -22.69
CA THR A 515 18.08 18.17 -23.92
C THR A 515 17.94 16.70 -24.31
N ILE A 516 16.73 16.16 -24.29
CA ILE A 516 16.44 14.84 -24.88
C ILE A 516 16.12 15.06 -26.35
N GLY A 517 17.02 14.59 -27.22
CA GLY A 517 16.75 14.40 -28.63
C GLY A 517 15.75 13.28 -28.83
N LEU A 518 14.65 13.61 -29.49
CA LEU A 518 13.78 12.65 -30.16
C LEU A 518 14.54 12.12 -31.38
N GLU A 519 14.87 10.84 -31.38
CA GLU A 519 15.11 10.10 -32.62
C GLU A 519 14.01 9.08 -32.81
N ASP A 520 13.38 9.22 -33.96
CA ASP A 520 12.36 8.37 -34.56
C ASP A 520 12.76 6.90 -34.60
N GLN A 521 11.79 6.02 -34.36
CA GLN A 521 11.64 4.83 -35.20
C GLN A 521 10.25 4.19 -35.06
N CYS A 522 9.73 3.83 -36.24
CA CYS A 522 8.54 3.04 -36.50
C CYS A 522 8.49 1.69 -35.76
#